data_AF-A0A0D9Z4Z2-F1
#
_entry.id   AF-A0A0D9Z4Z2-F1
#
_cell.length_a   1.000
_cell.length_b   1.000
_cell.length_c   1.000
_cell.angle_alpha   90.00
_cell.angle_beta   90.00
_cell.angle_gamma   90.00
#
_symmetry.space_group_name_H-M   'P 1'
#
loop_
_entity.id
_entity.type
_entity.pdbx_description
1 polymer ?
#
loop_
_entity_poly.entity_id
_entity_poly.type
_entity_poly.pdbx_seq_one_letter_code
_entity_poly.pdbx_strand_id
1 'polypeptide(L)'
;MRFFLKLAPRCSVLLLLLLVTASRGLNIGDLLGSTPAKDQGCSRTCESQFCTIAPLLRYGKYCGILYSGCPGERPCDALDACCMVHDHCVDTHNGIISLSLSSLSEL
;
A
#
# COMPACT_ATOMS: atom_id res chain seq x y z
N MET A 1 -41.30 24.57 16.76
CA MET A 1 -40.38 23.82 17.64
C MET A 1 -38.95 24.05 17.17
N ARG A 2 -38.18 24.91 17.85
CA ARG A 2 -36.77 25.19 17.55
C ARG A 2 -35.94 24.35 18.52
N PHE A 3 -35.39 23.24 18.04
CA PHE A 3 -34.52 22.38 18.85
C PHE A 3 -33.20 23.11 19.10
N PHE A 4 -32.97 23.41 20.38
CA PHE A 4 -31.76 23.98 20.92
C PHE A 4 -30.59 23.00 20.71
N LEU A 5 -29.75 23.22 19.69
CA LEU A 5 -28.40 22.65 19.65
C LEU A 5 -27.40 23.66 20.23
N LYS A 6 -27.39 23.78 21.57
CA LYS A 6 -26.20 24.31 22.25
C LYS A 6 -25.19 23.16 22.37
N LEU A 7 -24.48 22.89 21.28
CA LEU A 7 -23.34 21.98 21.30
C LEU A 7 -22.24 22.64 22.13
N ALA A 8 -21.92 22.06 23.29
CA ALA A 8 -20.86 22.58 24.16
C ALA A 8 -19.56 22.76 23.35
N PRO A 9 -18.75 23.81 23.62
CA PRO A 9 -17.52 24.08 22.87
C PRO A 9 -16.55 22.89 22.90
N ARG A 10 -16.61 22.08 23.97
CA ARG A 10 -15.84 20.85 24.14
C ARG A 10 -16.26 19.72 23.18
N CYS A 11 -17.54 19.60 22.85
CA CYS A 11 -18.02 18.63 21.85
C CYS A 11 -17.68 19.07 20.41
N SER A 12 -17.69 20.38 20.15
CA SER A 12 -17.30 20.93 18.84
C SER A 12 -15.82 20.69 18.55
N VAL A 13 -14.94 20.91 19.54
CA VAL A 13 -13.50 20.67 19.42
C VAL A 13 -13.18 19.18 19.24
N LEU A 14 -13.87 18.29 19.97
CA LEU A 14 -13.66 16.84 19.85
C LEU A 14 -14.09 16.31 18.48
N LEU A 15 -15.21 16.81 17.92
CA LEU A 15 -15.66 16.46 16.58
C LEU A 15 -14.68 16.96 15.51
N LEU A 16 -14.14 18.17 15.68
CA LEU A 16 -13.13 18.73 14.78
C LEU A 16 -11.83 17.91 14.80
N LEU A 17 -11.38 17.48 15.99
CA LEU A 17 -10.22 16.60 16.16
C LEU A 17 -10.41 15.26 15.44
N LEU A 18 -11.59 14.64 15.56
CA LEU A 18 -11.90 13.38 14.88
C LEU A 18 -11.95 13.53 13.35
N LEU A 19 -12.47 14.65 12.84
CA LEU A 19 -12.47 14.93 11.41
C LEU A 19 -11.05 15.21 10.86
N VAL A 20 -10.20 15.85 11.65
CA VAL A 20 -8.79 16.14 11.29
C VAL A 20 -7.93 14.88 11.34
N THR A 21 -8.20 13.93 12.22
CA THR A 21 -7.47 12.64 12.23
C THR A 21 -7.97 11.71 11.13
N ALA A 22 -9.26 11.75 10.77
CA ALA A 22 -9.83 10.93 9.70
C ALA A 22 -9.33 11.32 8.29
N SER A 23 -8.91 12.57 8.09
CA SER A 23 -8.37 13.04 6.80
C SER A 23 -6.89 12.68 6.59
N ARG A 24 -6.21 12.16 7.61
CA ARG A 24 -4.86 11.63 7.49
C ARG A 24 -4.95 10.16 7.10
N GLY A 25 -4.51 9.83 5.89
CA GLY A 25 -4.44 8.46 5.40
C GLY A 25 -3.64 7.59 6.36
N LEU A 26 -4.19 6.43 6.73
CA LEU A 26 -3.55 5.51 7.66
C LEU A 26 -2.50 4.67 6.91
N ASN A 27 -1.22 4.89 7.20
CA ASN A 27 -0.15 4.00 6.76
C ASN A 27 -0.11 2.78 7.70
N ILE A 28 -0.68 1.65 7.25
CA ILE A 28 -0.65 0.38 8.02
C ILE A 28 0.82 -0.07 8.26
N GLY A 29 1.76 0.35 7.40
CA GLY A 29 3.20 0.12 7.57
C GLY A 29 3.78 0.65 8.89
N ASP A 30 3.28 1.78 9.41
CA ASP A 30 3.76 2.35 10.68
C ASP A 30 3.32 1.51 11.89
N LEU A 31 2.22 0.75 11.78
CA LEU A 31 1.74 -0.14 12.84
C LEU A 31 2.56 -1.43 12.94
N LEU A 32 3.29 -1.80 11.88
CA LEU A 32 4.11 -3.02 11.84
C LEU A 32 5.47 -2.87 12.53
N GLY A 33 5.70 -1.75 13.23
CA GLY A 33 6.67 -1.68 14.32
C GLY A 33 8.09 -2.11 13.95
N SER A 34 8.54 -1.76 12.75
CA SER A 34 9.94 -1.79 12.35
C SER A 34 10.00 -1.18 10.96
N THR A 35 10.93 -0.25 10.71
CA THR A 35 11.42 -0.10 9.35
C THR A 35 11.99 -1.46 8.99
N PRO A 36 11.37 -2.24 8.07
CA PRO A 36 11.96 -3.50 7.70
C PRO A 36 13.38 -3.19 7.24
N ALA A 37 14.37 -3.87 7.81
CA ALA A 37 15.70 -3.85 7.21
C ALA A 37 15.53 -4.17 5.72
N LYS A 38 16.39 -3.64 4.85
CA LYS A 38 16.26 -3.76 3.38
C LYS A 38 16.01 -5.20 2.87
N ASP A 39 16.29 -6.21 3.69
CA ASP A 39 16.15 -7.64 3.42
C ASP A 39 15.00 -8.36 4.18
N GLN A 40 14.19 -7.64 4.98
CA GLN A 40 13.04 -8.20 5.71
C GLN A 40 11.74 -7.81 5.01
N GLY A 41 10.79 -8.74 4.86
CA GLY A 41 9.49 -8.46 4.21
C GLY A 41 9.51 -8.46 2.68
N CYS A 42 10.56 -9.01 2.06
CA CYS A 42 10.71 -9.15 0.61
C CYS A 42 10.77 -10.64 0.19
N SER A 43 10.51 -10.94 -1.08
CA SER A 43 10.49 -12.30 -1.61
C SER A 43 11.85 -12.76 -2.14
N ARG A 44 12.14 -14.06 -1.96
CA ARG A 44 13.29 -14.75 -2.57
C ARG A 44 12.85 -15.99 -3.38
N THR A 45 11.55 -16.26 -3.45
CA THR A 45 10.97 -17.44 -4.10
C THR A 45 10.12 -17.03 -5.30
N CYS A 46 10.14 -17.84 -6.35
CA CYS A 46 9.28 -17.63 -7.50
C CYS A 46 7.88 -18.17 -7.17
N GLU A 47 6.94 -17.26 -6.88
CA GLU A 47 5.56 -17.61 -6.56
C GLU A 47 4.66 -17.65 -7.80
N SER A 48 3.57 -18.39 -7.71
CA SER A 48 2.50 -18.41 -8.72
C SER A 48 1.15 -18.58 -8.02
N GLN A 49 0.85 -17.66 -7.10
CA GLN A 49 -0.35 -17.69 -6.27
C GLN A 49 -1.37 -16.67 -6.75
N PHE A 50 -2.66 -17.03 -6.69
CA PHE A 50 -3.77 -16.14 -7.03
C PHE A 50 -3.66 -15.51 -8.43
N CYS A 51 -3.20 -16.29 -9.43
CA CYS A 51 -2.83 -15.82 -10.77
C CYS A 51 -3.92 -15.00 -11.51
N THR A 52 -5.19 -15.18 -11.15
CA THR A 52 -6.32 -14.51 -11.79
C THR A 52 -7.07 -13.56 -10.83
N ILE A 53 -6.56 -13.35 -9.61
CA ILE A 53 -7.17 -12.50 -8.59
C ILE A 53 -6.22 -11.33 -8.36
N ALA A 54 -6.37 -10.27 -9.16
CA ALA A 54 -5.44 -9.13 -9.19
C ALA A 54 -5.09 -8.55 -7.79
N PRO A 55 -6.03 -8.39 -6.84
CA PRO A 55 -5.69 -7.86 -5.50
C PRO A 55 -4.78 -8.77 -4.66
N LEU A 56 -4.72 -10.07 -4.95
CA LEU A 56 -3.99 -11.07 -4.18
C LEU A 56 -2.85 -11.72 -4.97
N LEU A 57 -2.68 -11.34 -6.23
CA LEU A 57 -1.73 -11.95 -7.15
C LEU A 57 -0.31 -11.84 -6.61
N ARG A 58 0.39 -12.97 -6.60
CA ARG A 58 1.83 -13.06 -6.35
C ARG A 58 2.44 -13.94 -7.43
N TYR A 59 3.13 -13.29 -8.36
CA TYR A 59 3.84 -13.95 -9.45
C TYR A 59 5.32 -13.59 -9.42
N GLY A 60 6.17 -14.60 -9.57
CA GLY A 60 7.61 -14.44 -9.44
C GLY A 60 7.99 -13.86 -8.08
N LYS A 61 8.96 -12.96 -8.06
CA LYS A 61 9.39 -12.26 -6.85
C LYS A 61 8.87 -10.83 -6.76
N TYR A 62 8.46 -10.23 -7.89
CA TYR A 62 8.19 -8.80 -8.00
C TYR A 62 6.76 -8.47 -8.43
N CYS A 63 6.00 -9.39 -9.03
CA CYS A 63 4.65 -9.06 -9.47
C CYS A 63 3.62 -9.27 -8.35
N GLY A 64 3.15 -8.18 -7.75
CA GLY A 64 2.04 -8.16 -6.80
C GLY A 64 1.85 -6.80 -6.13
N ILE A 65 0.72 -6.62 -5.44
CA ILE A 65 0.45 -5.41 -4.64
C ILE A 65 1.19 -5.54 -3.30
N LEU A 66 1.97 -4.52 -2.92
CA LEU A 66 2.77 -4.52 -1.69
C LEU A 66 3.65 -5.79 -1.55
N TYR A 67 4.12 -6.32 -2.67
CA TYR A 67 4.91 -7.54 -2.76
C TYR A 67 6.06 -7.27 -3.74
N SER A 68 7.29 -7.46 -3.27
CA SER A 68 8.48 -7.23 -4.10
C SER A 68 9.64 -8.14 -3.67
N GLY A 69 10.63 -8.27 -4.55
CA GLY A 69 11.79 -9.15 -4.34
C GLY A 69 12.87 -8.49 -3.49
N CYS A 70 13.68 -9.30 -2.82
CA CYS A 70 14.79 -8.80 -2.01
C CYS A 70 15.91 -8.19 -2.88
N PRO A 71 16.73 -7.28 -2.33
CA PRO A 71 17.89 -6.73 -3.03
C PRO A 71 18.82 -7.82 -3.57
N GLY A 72 19.15 -7.76 -4.86
CA GLY A 72 20.06 -8.70 -5.52
C GLY A 72 19.40 -9.99 -6.02
N GLU A 73 18.11 -10.20 -5.74
CA GLU A 73 17.37 -11.30 -6.36
C GLU A 73 17.21 -11.07 -7.86
N ARG A 74 17.40 -12.14 -8.64
CA ARG A 74 17.10 -12.10 -10.08
C ARG A 74 15.62 -12.38 -10.30
N PRO A 75 14.98 -11.72 -11.29
CA PRO A 75 13.60 -12.01 -11.67
C PRO A 75 13.49 -13.44 -12.20
N CYS A 76 12.34 -14.05 -11.97
CA CYS A 76 12.06 -15.45 -12.34
C CYS A 76 11.90 -15.65 -13.84
N ASP A 77 11.37 -14.64 -14.55
CA ASP A 77 11.19 -14.63 -16.00
C ASP A 77 11.13 -13.18 -16.55
N ALA A 78 10.75 -13.03 -17.82
CA ALA A 78 10.64 -11.72 -18.47
C ALA A 78 9.50 -10.85 -17.91
N LEU A 79 8.38 -11.46 -17.47
CA LEU A 79 7.27 -10.72 -16.88
C LEU A 79 7.65 -10.19 -15.49
N ASP A 80 8.28 -11.03 -14.67
CA ASP A 80 8.81 -10.67 -13.36
C ASP A 80 9.89 -9.59 -13.46
N ALA A 81 10.68 -9.57 -14.55
CA ALA A 81 11.63 -8.51 -14.83
C ALA A 81 10.95 -7.14 -15.08
N CYS A 82 9.78 -7.12 -15.74
CA CYS A 82 8.99 -5.90 -15.88
C CYS A 82 8.52 -5.38 -14.52
N CYS A 83 8.05 -6.28 -13.64
CA CYS A 83 7.61 -5.92 -12.29
C CYS A 83 8.76 -5.41 -11.43
N MET A 84 9.96 -6.01 -11.52
CA MET A 84 11.16 -5.51 -10.83
C MET A 84 11.48 -4.06 -11.21
N VAL A 85 11.42 -3.73 -12.51
CA VAL A 85 11.67 -2.36 -12.99
C VAL A 85 10.60 -1.40 -12.47
N HIS A 86 9.33 -1.82 -12.51
CA HIS A 86 8.21 -1.03 -11.99
C HIS A 86 8.39 -0.70 -10.51
N ASP A 87 8.68 -1.71 -9.68
CA ASP A 87 8.77 -1.55 -8.23
C ASP A 87 9.91 -0.57 -7.85
N HIS A 88 11.06 -0.68 -8.51
CA HIS A 88 12.17 0.27 -8.34
C HIS A 88 11.81 1.69 -8.81
N CYS A 89 11.07 1.82 -9.91
CA CYS A 89 10.59 3.11 -10.37
C CYS A 89 9.67 3.75 -9.33
N VAL A 90 8.73 2.97 -8.77
CA VAL A 90 7.77 3.48 -7.78
C VAL A 90 8.44 3.85 -6.46
N ASP A 91 9.38 3.01 -5.97
CA ASP A 91 10.16 3.27 -4.76
C ASP A 91 10.96 4.58 -4.86
N THR A 92 11.56 4.85 -6.01
CA THR A 92 12.32 6.09 -6.27
C THR A 92 11.47 7.34 -6.50
N HIS A 93 10.17 7.19 -6.73
CA HIS A 93 9.24 8.29 -7.00
C HIS A 93 8.19 8.48 -5.89
N ASN A 94 8.47 8.03 -4.66
CA ASN A 94 7.59 8.17 -3.49
C ASN A 94 6.17 7.58 -3.71
N GLY A 95 6.03 6.60 -4.59
CA GLY A 95 4.78 5.89 -4.82
C GLY A 95 4.69 4.60 -3.99
N ILE A 96 3.50 4.01 -3.94
CA ILE A 96 3.27 2.72 -3.27
C ILE A 96 3.45 1.60 -4.30
N ILE A 97 4.33 0.64 -4.00
CA ILE A 97 4.64 -0.52 -4.84
C ILE A 97 3.32 -1.26 -5.16
N SER A 98 2.86 -1.03 -6.38
CA SER A 98 1.55 -1.38 -6.93
C SER A 98 0.33 -0.91 -6.12
N LEU A 99 0.10 0.40 -6.14
CA LEU A 99 -1.23 0.95 -6.42
C LEU A 99 -1.15 1.78 -7.69
N SER A 100 -1.08 1.14 -8.86
CA SER A 100 -1.59 1.80 -10.07
C SER A 100 -3.12 1.89 -9.93
N LEU A 101 -3.56 2.95 -9.25
CA LEU A 101 -4.96 3.36 -9.13
C LEU A 101 -5.60 3.67 -10.51
N SER A 102 -4.79 3.73 -11.57
CA SER A 102 -5.22 3.89 -12.96
C SER A 102 -6.02 2.72 -13.53
N SER A 103 -6.11 1.56 -12.85
CA SER A 103 -7.01 0.46 -13.24
C SER A 103 -8.31 0.40 -12.43
N LEU A 104 -8.47 1.21 -11.38
CA LEU A 104 -9.70 1.34 -10.59
C LEU A 104 -10.59 2.52 -11.05
N SER A 105 -10.07 3.39 -11.92
CA SER A 105 -10.82 4.53 -12.49
C SER A 105 -11.64 4.19 -13.74
N GLU A 106 -11.64 2.94 -14.19
CA GLU A 106 -12.39 2.46 -15.37
C GLU A 106 -13.60 1.57 -14.99
N LEU A 107 -14.05 1.60 -13.72
CA LEU A 107 -15.31 0.97 -13.30
C LEU A 107 -16.30 2.00 -12.74
#